data_AF-A0A1Q7KIV7-F1
#
_entry.id   AF-A0A1Q7KIV7-F1
#
_cell.length_a   1.000
_cell.length_b   1.000
_cell.length_c   1.000
_cell.angle_alpha   90.00
_cell.angle_beta   90.00
_cell.angle_gamma   90.00
#
_symmetry.space_group_name_H-M   'P 1'
#
loop_
_entity.id
_entity.type
_entity.pdbx_description
1 polymer ?
#
loop_
_entity_poly.entity_id
_entity_poly.type
_entity_poly.pdbx_seq_one_letter_code
_entity_poly.pdbx_strand_id
1 'polypeptide(L)'
;MRRSTAIVVLLLSGTAPSLSAQARDVSGQRDSFQRAVVHNGKWLTAASVAALIMFAEREHNQSRRAWNALLDICRSAQDACALASDGRYVRSDAEQLYQRSRAYDRRANHWLLGAQASLLATTALFIIDLHPGEGPGNIPFAPLQVGLRIAF
;
A
#
# COMPACT_ATOMS: atom_id res chain seq x y z
N MET A 1 -31.32 35.74 29.78
CA MET A 1 -31.18 36.00 28.33
C MET A 1 -30.91 34.65 27.68
N ARG A 2 -31.85 33.80 27.22
CA ARG A 2 -33.07 33.91 26.41
C ARG A 2 -32.86 34.60 25.05
N ARG A 3 -33.18 33.85 23.97
CA ARG A 3 -33.23 34.16 22.51
C ARG A 3 -32.04 33.55 21.75
N SER A 4 -32.16 32.64 20.78
CA SER A 4 -33.31 32.21 19.97
C SER A 4 -33.09 30.80 19.43
N THR A 5 -33.80 29.83 19.98
CA THR A 5 -34.03 28.49 19.42
C THR A 5 -35.46 28.46 18.88
N ALA A 6 -35.65 28.81 17.61
CA ALA A 6 -36.88 28.53 16.88
C ALA A 6 -36.61 28.81 15.39
N ILE A 7 -37.24 28.02 14.52
CA ILE A 7 -37.06 27.95 13.05
C ILE A 7 -35.84 27.05 12.74
N VAL A 8 -35.97 25.73 12.60
CA VAL A 8 -36.72 25.04 11.53
C VAL A 8 -37.30 23.72 12.08
N VAL A 9 -38.56 23.74 12.50
CA VAL A 9 -39.36 22.52 12.80
C VAL A 9 -40.50 22.34 11.79
N LEU A 10 -40.69 23.24 10.83
CA LEU A 10 -41.62 23.02 9.72
C LEU A 10 -40.87 22.62 8.46
N LEU A 11 -40.69 21.32 8.26
CA LEU A 11 -40.61 20.65 6.95
C LEU A 11 -40.84 19.13 7.13
N LEU A 12 -41.82 18.78 7.96
CA LEU A 12 -42.29 17.42 8.25
C LEU A 12 -43.74 17.26 7.78
N SER A 13 -44.03 17.56 6.51
CA SER A 13 -45.26 17.10 5.85
C SER A 13 -45.13 17.23 4.34
N GLY A 14 -45.13 16.10 3.62
CA GLY A 14 -45.38 16.06 2.18
C GLY A 14 -44.26 15.47 1.33
N THR A 15 -44.16 14.13 1.33
CA THR A 15 -43.89 13.24 0.17
C THR A 15 -43.27 11.93 0.67
N ALA A 16 -44.12 11.01 1.15
CA ALA A 16 -43.82 9.58 0.99
C ALA A 16 -44.40 9.22 -0.38
N PRO A 17 -43.56 9.17 -1.43
CA PRO A 17 -43.07 7.87 -1.88
C PRO A 17 -41.60 7.89 -2.35
N SER A 18 -41.01 6.69 -2.49
CA SER A 18 -39.74 6.39 -3.18
C SER A 18 -38.41 6.40 -2.40
N LEU A 19 -38.40 6.00 -1.12
CA LEU A 19 -37.14 5.59 -0.47
C LEU A 19 -36.45 4.41 -1.21
N SER A 20 -37.23 3.57 -1.89
CA SER A 20 -36.74 2.37 -2.59
C SER A 20 -36.04 2.67 -3.93
N ALA A 21 -36.31 3.81 -4.55
CA ALA A 21 -35.69 4.20 -5.83
C ALA A 21 -34.34 4.88 -5.60
N GLN A 22 -34.26 5.80 -4.62
CA GLN A 22 -32.98 6.44 -4.24
C GLN A 22 -32.02 5.44 -3.59
N ALA A 23 -32.52 4.49 -2.79
CA ALA A 23 -31.66 3.42 -2.25
C ALA A 23 -31.08 2.52 -3.35
N ARG A 24 -31.84 2.26 -4.43
CA ARG A 24 -31.38 1.49 -5.61
C ARG A 24 -30.35 2.25 -6.45
N ASP A 25 -30.54 3.56 -6.64
CA ASP A 25 -29.56 4.39 -7.35
C ASP A 25 -28.25 4.52 -6.56
N VAL A 26 -28.31 4.71 -5.24
CA VAL A 26 -27.11 4.77 -4.40
C VAL A 26 -26.41 3.41 -4.29
N SER A 27 -27.16 2.30 -4.24
CA SER A 27 -26.58 0.96 -4.25
C SER A 27 -25.93 0.64 -5.60
N GLY A 28 -26.60 0.94 -6.72
CA GLY A 28 -26.03 0.73 -8.07
C GLY A 28 -24.81 1.61 -8.36
N GLN A 29 -24.79 2.84 -7.83
CA GLN A 29 -23.63 3.72 -7.91
C GLN A 29 -22.46 3.21 -7.05
N ARG A 30 -22.74 2.64 -5.87
CA ARG A 30 -21.71 1.99 -5.04
C ARG A 30 -21.15 0.73 -5.70
N ASP A 31 -22.00 -0.10 -6.30
CA ASP A 31 -21.57 -1.33 -6.97
C ASP A 31 -20.72 -1.02 -8.21
N SER A 32 -21.09 0.00 -9.00
CA SER A 32 -20.31 0.43 -10.16
C SER A 32 -18.97 1.05 -9.75
N PHE A 33 -18.94 1.88 -8.70
CA PHE A 33 -17.70 2.41 -8.14
C PHE A 33 -16.80 1.31 -7.59
N GLN A 34 -17.34 0.37 -6.82
CA GLN A 34 -16.59 -0.75 -6.28
C GLN A 34 -16.00 -1.62 -7.39
N ARG A 35 -16.77 -1.91 -8.45
CA ARG A 35 -16.29 -2.66 -9.62
C ARG A 35 -15.20 -1.89 -10.37
N ALA A 36 -15.35 -0.58 -10.56
CA ALA A 36 -14.34 0.26 -11.20
C ALA A 36 -13.05 0.36 -10.36
N VAL A 37 -13.17 0.48 -9.04
CA VAL A 37 -12.03 0.53 -8.11
C VAL A 37 -11.30 -0.81 -8.08
N VAL A 38 -12.01 -1.94 -8.04
CA VAL A 38 -11.39 -3.26 -8.04
C VAL A 38 -10.67 -3.52 -9.37
N HIS A 39 -11.33 -3.23 -10.50
CA HIS A 39 -10.79 -3.52 -11.82
C HIS A 39 -9.55 -2.68 -12.16
N ASN A 40 -9.55 -1.39 -11.83
CA ASN A 40 -8.41 -0.50 -12.11
C ASN A 40 -7.38 -0.51 -10.96
N GLY A 41 -7.86 -0.69 -9.73
CA GLY A 41 -7.04 -0.67 -8.53
C GLY A 41 -5.98 -1.75 -8.53
N LYS A 42 -6.28 -2.96 -9.02
CA LYS A 42 -5.30 -4.07 -9.08
C LYS A 42 -4.05 -3.70 -9.88
N TRP A 43 -4.20 -2.96 -10.98
CA TRP A 43 -3.09 -2.52 -11.81
C TRP A 43 -2.34 -1.36 -11.18
N LEU A 44 -3.06 -0.43 -10.54
CA LEU A 44 -2.45 0.66 -9.80
C LEU A 44 -1.59 0.15 -8.64
N THR A 45 -2.11 -0.77 -7.83
CA THR A 45 -1.36 -1.35 -6.73
C THR A 45 -0.18 -2.18 -7.23
N ALA A 46 -0.34 -2.95 -8.32
CA ALA A 46 0.76 -3.69 -8.94
C ALA A 46 1.88 -2.75 -9.43
N ALA A 47 1.53 -1.67 -10.14
CA ALA A 47 2.50 -0.67 -10.59
C ALA A 47 3.20 0.02 -9.39
N SER A 48 2.45 0.27 -8.31
CA SER A 48 3.02 0.86 -7.10
C SER A 48 4.10 -0.04 -6.47
N VAL A 49 3.94 -1.38 -6.47
CA VAL A 49 4.97 -2.31 -5.97
C VAL A 49 6.29 -2.10 -6.70
N ALA A 50 6.26 -2.07 -8.04
CA ALA A 50 7.45 -1.85 -8.84
C ALA A 50 8.13 -0.51 -8.55
N ALA A 51 7.33 0.57 -8.44
CA ALA A 51 7.84 1.89 -8.11
C ALA A 51 8.49 1.93 -6.71
N LEU A 52 7.83 1.34 -5.71
CA LEU A 52 8.31 1.31 -4.34
C LEU A 52 9.63 0.51 -4.21
N ILE A 53 9.75 -0.61 -4.92
CA ILE A 53 11.00 -1.39 -4.99
C ILE A 53 12.11 -0.54 -5.64
N MET A 54 11.82 0.17 -6.72
CA MET A 54 12.80 1.06 -7.36
C MET A 54 13.28 2.18 -6.40
N PHE A 55 12.38 2.79 -5.64
CA PHE A 55 12.76 3.78 -4.62
C PHE A 55 13.57 3.15 -3.49
N ALA A 56 13.21 1.94 -3.05
CA ALA A 56 13.98 1.20 -2.05
C ALA A 56 15.41 0.94 -2.52
N GLU A 57 15.58 0.48 -3.76
CA GLU A 57 16.90 0.21 -4.38
C GLU A 57 17.75 1.48 -4.46
N ARG A 58 17.15 2.59 -4.88
CA ARG A 58 17.84 3.88 -4.96
C ARG A 58 18.36 4.34 -3.61
N GLU A 59 17.54 4.26 -2.56
CA GLU A 59 17.94 4.62 -1.20
C GLU A 59 18.98 3.64 -0.64
N HIS A 60 18.82 2.34 -0.92
CA HIS A 60 19.79 1.32 -0.53
C HIS A 60 21.17 1.55 -1.17
N ASN A 61 21.22 1.92 -2.44
CA ASN A 61 22.46 2.28 -3.13
C ASN A 61 23.14 3.52 -2.53
N GLN A 62 22.35 4.53 -2.12
CA GLN A 62 22.89 5.68 -1.37
C GLN A 62 23.48 5.25 -0.02
N SER A 63 22.80 4.34 0.70
CA SER A 63 23.32 3.76 1.94
C SER A 63 24.67 3.06 1.72
N ARG A 64 24.75 2.20 0.70
CA ARG A 64 25.98 1.48 0.34
C ARG A 64 27.13 2.41 0.01
N ARG A 65 26.87 3.52 -0.71
CA ARG A 65 27.92 4.52 -0.99
C ARG A 65 28.46 5.16 0.28
N ALA A 66 27.60 5.57 1.20
CA ALA A 66 28.03 6.14 2.48
C ALA A 66 28.79 5.12 3.35
N TRP A 67 28.32 3.86 3.37
CA TRP A 67 28.96 2.77 4.08
C TRP A 67 30.35 2.43 3.51
N ASN A 68 30.48 2.35 2.19
CA ASN A 68 31.77 2.09 1.54
C ASN A 68 32.78 3.21 1.82
N ALA A 69 32.34 4.48 1.80
CA ALA A 69 33.20 5.60 2.18
C ALA A 69 33.68 5.50 3.64
N LEU A 70 32.82 5.03 4.57
CA LEU A 70 33.23 4.73 5.94
C LEU A 70 34.27 3.61 5.99
N LEU A 71 34.05 2.51 5.26
CA LEU A 71 34.99 1.39 5.18
C LEU A 71 36.35 1.83 4.64
N ASP A 72 36.38 2.71 3.64
CA ASP A 72 37.63 3.22 3.07
C ASP A 72 38.43 4.00 4.12
N ILE A 73 37.78 4.83 4.93
CA ILE A 73 38.41 5.51 6.07
C ILE A 73 38.93 4.50 7.09
N CYS A 74 38.11 3.52 7.50
CA CYS A 74 38.50 2.50 8.45
C CYS A 74 39.71 1.67 7.97
N ARG A 75 39.82 1.45 6.67
CA ARG A 75 40.94 0.71 6.06
C ARG A 75 42.20 1.56 5.92
N SER A 76 42.06 2.88 5.81
CA SER A 76 43.20 3.80 5.65
C SER A 76 44.06 3.95 6.91
N ALA A 77 43.47 3.86 8.10
CA ALA A 77 44.18 3.95 9.38
C ALA A 77 43.41 3.22 10.48
N GLN A 78 44.16 2.55 11.36
CA GLN A 78 43.63 1.58 12.30
C GLN A 78 42.86 2.21 13.47
N ASP A 79 43.18 3.47 13.80
CA ASP A 79 42.50 4.30 14.79
C ASP A 79 41.32 5.09 14.21
N ALA A 80 41.18 5.15 12.88
CA ALA A 80 40.17 5.98 12.22
C ALA A 80 38.73 5.54 12.50
N CYS A 81 38.55 4.28 12.90
CA CYS A 81 37.26 3.72 13.28
C CYS A 81 37.21 3.27 14.73
N ALA A 82 38.04 3.87 15.60
CA ALA A 82 37.94 3.71 17.04
C ALA A 82 36.55 4.16 17.53
N LEU A 83 35.95 3.35 18.40
CA LEU A 83 34.68 3.64 19.04
C LEU A 83 34.93 4.22 20.43
N ALA A 84 34.13 5.22 20.80
CA ALA A 84 34.07 5.73 22.15
C ALA A 84 33.31 4.75 23.06
N SER A 85 33.34 4.99 24.37
CA SER A 85 32.63 4.17 25.36
C SER A 85 31.11 4.16 25.18
N ASP A 86 30.55 5.13 24.46
CA ASP A 86 29.14 5.22 24.11
C ASP A 86 28.78 4.46 22.81
N GLY A 87 29.77 3.83 22.14
CA GLY A 87 29.58 3.08 20.91
C GLY A 87 29.51 3.93 19.63
N ARG A 88 29.73 5.25 19.71
CA ARG A 88 29.89 6.12 18.52
C ARG A 88 31.33 6.11 18.04
N TYR A 89 31.54 6.45 16.77
CA TYR A 89 32.90 6.70 16.30
C TYR A 89 33.49 7.93 16.99
N VAL A 90 34.73 7.80 17.48
CA VAL A 90 35.47 8.93 18.09
C VAL A 90 35.68 10.04 17.06
N ARG A 91 35.91 9.63 15.80
CA ARG A 91 36.04 10.53 14.66
C ARG A 91 34.68 10.98 14.13
N SER A 92 34.50 12.30 14.02
CA SER A 92 33.24 12.91 13.63
C SER A 92 32.86 12.66 12.16
N ASP A 93 33.84 12.52 11.27
CA ASP A 93 33.62 12.21 9.86
C ASP A 93 33.15 10.76 9.66
N ALA A 94 33.76 9.81 10.37
CA ALA A 94 33.32 8.42 10.41
C ALA A 94 31.88 8.30 10.97
N GLU A 95 31.59 8.98 12.09
CA GLU A 95 30.24 8.99 12.67
C GLU A 95 29.21 9.60 11.70
N GLN A 96 29.56 10.67 11.00
CA GLN A 96 28.66 11.28 10.03
C GLN A 96 28.31 10.32 8.88
N LEU A 97 29.28 9.60 8.34
CA LEU A 97 29.06 8.62 7.27
C LEU A 97 28.20 7.45 7.75
N TYR A 98 28.46 6.96 8.96
CA TYR A 98 27.66 5.92 9.60
C TYR A 98 26.19 6.36 9.74
N GLN A 99 25.94 7.52 10.33
CA GLN A 99 24.58 8.04 10.52
C GLN A 99 23.87 8.29 9.18
N ARG A 100 24.61 8.76 8.17
CA ARG A 100 24.09 8.94 6.81
C ARG A 100 23.67 7.61 6.19
N SER A 101 24.51 6.56 6.27
CA SER A 101 24.17 5.21 5.81
C SER A 101 22.91 4.70 6.52
N ARG A 102 22.85 4.79 7.86
CA ARG A 102 21.67 4.37 8.64
C ARG A 102 20.41 5.14 8.27
N ALA A 103 20.50 6.43 7.94
CA ALA A 103 19.35 7.21 7.50
C ALA A 103 18.79 6.74 6.15
N TYR A 104 19.67 6.45 5.18
CA TYR A 104 19.29 5.88 3.89
C TYR A 104 18.69 4.48 4.04
N ASP A 105 19.27 3.64 4.90
CA ASP A 105 18.77 2.30 5.19
C ASP A 105 17.36 2.33 5.80
N ARG A 106 17.12 3.22 6.77
CA ARG A 106 15.76 3.43 7.31
C ARG A 106 14.78 3.82 6.21
N ARG A 107 15.13 4.73 5.30
CA ARG A 107 14.25 5.10 4.19
C ARG A 107 13.99 3.94 3.23
N ALA A 108 15.02 3.18 2.88
CA ALA A 108 14.88 1.97 2.05
C ALA A 108 13.88 0.98 2.67
N ASN A 109 13.96 0.76 4.00
CA ASN A 109 13.02 -0.10 4.71
C ASN A 109 11.58 0.41 4.67
N HIS A 110 11.33 1.72 4.74
CA HIS A 110 9.98 2.27 4.59
C HIS A 110 9.41 1.97 3.21
N TRP A 111 10.23 2.09 2.16
CA TRP A 111 9.82 1.74 0.80
C TRP A 111 9.55 0.25 0.62
N LEU A 112 10.36 -0.63 1.23
CA LEU A 112 10.13 -2.08 1.20
C LEU A 112 8.85 -2.49 1.93
N LEU A 113 8.57 -1.90 3.11
CA LEU A 113 7.32 -2.12 3.82
C LEU A 113 6.12 -1.65 3.00
N GLY A 114 6.25 -0.50 2.34
CA GLY A 114 5.25 -0.02 1.38
C GLY A 114 5.02 -1.02 0.25
N ALA A 115 6.10 -1.55 -0.35
CA ALA A 115 6.00 -2.52 -1.44
C ALA A 115 5.29 -3.81 -1.01
N GLN A 116 5.58 -4.31 0.20
CA GLN A 116 4.89 -5.47 0.77
C GLN A 116 3.41 -5.20 1.00
N ALA A 117 3.07 -4.04 1.56
CA ALA A 117 1.67 -3.64 1.76
C ALA A 117 0.92 -3.51 0.44
N SER A 118 1.52 -2.87 -0.58
CA SER A 118 0.96 -2.77 -1.92
C SER A 118 0.80 -4.13 -2.61
N LEU A 119 1.72 -5.07 -2.38
CA LEU A 119 1.63 -6.42 -2.91
C LEU A 119 0.44 -7.16 -2.31
N LEU A 120 0.26 -7.09 -0.99
CA LEU A 120 -0.90 -7.67 -0.31
C LEU A 120 -2.21 -7.07 -0.81
N ALA A 121 -2.26 -5.74 -0.98
CA ALA A 121 -3.42 -5.06 -1.55
C ALA A 121 -3.72 -5.53 -2.98
N THR A 122 -2.68 -5.68 -3.80
CA THR A 122 -2.79 -6.22 -5.17
C THR A 122 -3.40 -7.60 -5.15
N THR A 123 -2.88 -8.51 -4.33
CA THR A 123 -3.41 -9.87 -4.18
C THR A 123 -4.88 -9.86 -3.75
N ALA A 124 -5.24 -9.05 -2.75
CA ALA A 124 -6.62 -8.93 -2.31
C ALA A 124 -7.56 -8.44 -3.43
N LEU A 125 -7.14 -7.43 -4.20
CA LEU A 125 -7.93 -6.90 -5.32
C LEU A 125 -8.12 -7.93 -6.43
N PHE A 126 -7.09 -8.73 -6.75
CA PHE A 126 -7.24 -9.84 -7.70
C PHE A 126 -8.23 -10.90 -7.20
N ILE A 127 -8.18 -11.25 -5.91
CA ILE A 127 -9.12 -12.21 -5.30
C ILE A 127 -10.56 -11.68 -5.34
N ILE A 128 -10.77 -10.39 -5.10
CA ILE A 128 -12.10 -9.78 -5.16
C ILE A 128 -12.59 -9.68 -6.62
N ASP A 129 -11.70 -9.45 -7.59
CA ASP A 129 -12.03 -9.36 -9.02
C ASP A 129 -12.31 -10.73 -9.67
N LEU A 130 -11.88 -11.82 -9.05
CA LEU A 130 -12.15 -13.18 -9.49
C LEU A 130 -13.66 -13.48 -9.40
N HIS A 131 -14.36 -13.44 -10.53
CA HIS A 131 -15.75 -13.85 -10.65
C HIS A 131 -15.82 -15.35 -10.98
N PRO A 132 -16.27 -16.22 -10.05
CA PRO A 132 -16.50 -17.62 -10.38
C PRO A 132 -17.77 -17.73 -11.23
N GLY A 133 -17.62 -17.99 -12.53
CA GLY A 133 -18.67 -18.65 -13.33
C GLY A 133 -19.40 -17.85 -14.41
N GLU A 134 -19.19 -16.54 -14.58
CA GLU A 134 -19.75 -15.83 -15.74
C GLU A 134 -18.75 -15.81 -16.90
N GLY A 135 -18.60 -16.97 -17.55
CA GLY A 135 -18.12 -16.98 -18.94
C GLY A 135 -19.11 -16.20 -19.82
N PRO A 136 -18.68 -15.58 -20.92
CA PRO A 136 -19.60 -14.89 -21.81
C PRO A 136 -20.72 -15.86 -22.21
N GLY A 137 -21.98 -15.42 -22.12
CA GLY A 137 -23.18 -16.27 -22.28
C GLY A 137 -23.37 -16.87 -23.68
N ASN A 138 -22.35 -16.79 -24.54
CA ASN A 138 -22.30 -17.32 -25.90
C ASN A 138 -21.30 -18.47 -26.09
N ILE A 139 -20.67 -19.00 -25.02
CA ILE A 139 -19.83 -20.21 -25.16
C ILE A 139 -20.76 -21.44 -25.15
N PRO A 140 -20.79 -22.26 -26.22
CA PRO A 140 -21.68 -23.41 -26.34
C PRO A 140 -21.31 -24.60 -25.43
N PHE A 141 -20.31 -24.43 -24.56
CA PHE A 141 -19.84 -25.44 -23.63
C PHE A 141 -20.22 -25.03 -22.21
N ALA A 142 -21.01 -25.87 -21.53
CA ALA A 142 -21.28 -25.71 -20.10
C ALA A 142 -19.95 -25.78 -19.31
N PRO A 143 -19.83 -25.06 -18.17
CA PRO A 143 -18.64 -25.13 -17.34
C PRO A 143 -18.38 -26.59 -16.92
N LEU A 144 -17.15 -27.05 -17.14
CA LEU A 144 -16.74 -28.42 -16.92
C LEU A 144 -16.74 -28.72 -15.41
N GLN A 145 -17.76 -29.44 -14.93
CA GLN A 145 -17.84 -29.89 -13.54
C GLN A 145 -16.88 -31.06 -13.33
N VAL A 146 -15.65 -30.78 -12.87
CA VAL A 146 -14.74 -31.81 -12.38
C VAL A 146 -15.18 -32.22 -10.97
N GLY A 147 -15.94 -33.31 -10.87
CA GLY A 147 -16.29 -33.94 -9.60
C GLY A 147 -15.05 -34.57 -8.96
N LEU A 148 -14.42 -33.86 -8.01
CA LEU A 148 -13.39 -34.45 -7.17
C LEU A 148 -14.05 -35.35 -6.12
N ARG A 149 -14.19 -36.66 -6.43
CA ARG A 149 -14.51 -37.66 -5.42
C ARG A 149 -13.24 -37.99 -4.64
N ILE A 150 -13.04 -37.35 -3.50
CA ILE A 150 -12.09 -37.86 -2.50
C ILE A 150 -12.80 -39.00 -1.76
N ALA A 151 -12.39 -40.23 -2.04
CA ALA A 151 -12.77 -41.37 -1.24
C ALA A 151 -11.92 -41.34 0.05
N PHE A 152 -12.59 -41.23 1.20
CA PHE A 152 -12.01 -41.57 2.49
C PHE A 152 -12.41 -43.01 2.83
#